data_AF-A0A357BKU0-F1
#
_entry.id   AF-A0A357BKU0-F1
#
_cell.length_a   1.000
_cell.length_b   1.000
_cell.length_c   1.000
_cell.angle_alpha   90.00
_cell.angle_beta   90.00
_cell.angle_gamma   90.00
#
_symmetry.space_group_name_H-M   'P 1'
#
loop_
_entity.id
_entity.type
_entity.pdbx_description
1 polymer ?
#
loop_
_entity_poly.entity_id
_entity_poly.type
_entity_poly.pdbx_seq_one_letter_code
_entity_poly.pdbx_strand_id
1 'polypeptide(L)'
;MSRYLLRPVVFFLLILPLTGCRSTTGNVGNVQSFPVLSVEPDWIRNGEPILYEAESWFPADDIESLLDSEVLLLGDYRGTQFFADKVDVRPYERIYTKFGRNKFRYFTRKDNL
;
A
#
# COMPACT_ATOMS: atom_id res chain seq x y z
N MET A 1 -62.33 -36.43 -30.01
CA MET A 1 -61.36 -36.82 -28.97
C MET A 1 -59.98 -36.34 -29.38
N SER A 2 -59.49 -35.26 -28.79
CA SER A 2 -58.06 -35.02 -28.62
C SER A 2 -57.91 -33.99 -27.50
N ARG A 3 -57.55 -34.49 -26.32
CA ARG A 3 -57.14 -33.68 -25.17
C ARG A 3 -55.67 -33.26 -25.42
N TYR A 4 -55.12 -32.42 -24.55
CA TYR A 4 -53.70 -32.01 -24.49
C TYR A 4 -53.30 -30.83 -25.36
N LEU A 5 -53.56 -29.60 -24.88
CA LEU A 5 -52.63 -28.47 -25.07
C LEU A 5 -52.78 -27.50 -23.87
N LEU A 6 -52.55 -28.02 -22.65
CA LEU A 6 -52.57 -27.21 -21.43
C LEU A 6 -51.28 -27.52 -20.68
N ARG A 7 -50.20 -26.80 -21.04
CA ARG A 7 -48.99 -26.49 -20.25
C ARG A 7 -47.79 -26.20 -21.16
N PRO A 8 -47.55 -24.92 -21.49
CA PRO A 8 -46.17 -24.46 -21.62
C PRO A 8 -45.90 -23.21 -20.76
N VAL A 9 -46.76 -22.87 -19.80
CA VAL A 9 -46.59 -21.65 -18.98
C VAL A 9 -45.75 -21.89 -17.72
N VAL A 10 -45.60 -23.15 -17.28
CA VAL A 10 -44.96 -23.46 -15.99
C VAL A 10 -43.44 -23.58 -16.08
N PHE A 11 -42.87 -23.75 -17.28
CA PHE A 11 -41.41 -23.95 -17.41
C PHE A 11 -40.60 -22.66 -17.57
N PHE A 12 -41.23 -21.54 -17.93
CA PHE A 12 -40.53 -20.27 -18.16
C PHE A 12 -40.33 -19.44 -16.88
N LEU A 13 -40.93 -19.84 -15.76
CA LEU A 13 -40.85 -19.10 -14.49
C LEU A 13 -39.73 -19.56 -13.56
N LEU A 14 -38.90 -20.52 -13.98
CA LEU A 14 -37.91 -21.22 -13.14
C LEU A 14 -36.45 -20.92 -13.54
N ILE A 15 -36.21 -19.81 -14.26
CA ILE A 15 -34.86 -19.38 -14.72
C ILE A 15 -34.47 -18.01 -14.14
N LEU A 16 -35.18 -17.51 -13.13
CA LEU A 16 -34.83 -16.28 -12.42
C LEU A 16 -34.50 -16.62 -10.96
N PRO A 17 -33.28 -17.12 -10.69
CA PRO A 17 -32.41 -16.31 -9.84
C PRO A 17 -30.93 -16.49 -10.22
N LEU A 18 -30.40 -15.62 -11.09
CA LEU A 18 -28.95 -15.43 -11.28
C LEU A 18 -28.53 -13.98 -11.05
N THR A 19 -29.35 -13.19 -10.36
CA THR A 19 -28.97 -11.84 -9.94
C THR A 19 -28.40 -11.88 -8.53
N GLY A 20 -27.08 -11.71 -8.43
CA GLY A 20 -26.51 -11.01 -7.30
C GLY A 20 -25.27 -11.61 -6.66
N CYS A 21 -24.15 -11.71 -7.40
CA CYS A 21 -22.87 -11.41 -6.74
C CYS A 21 -22.87 -9.90 -6.45
N ARG A 22 -23.40 -9.53 -5.28
CA ARG A 22 -23.25 -8.18 -4.75
C ARG A 22 -21.85 -8.14 -4.15
N SER A 23 -20.87 -7.64 -4.89
CA SER A 23 -19.59 -7.23 -4.29
C SER A 23 -19.93 -6.28 -3.16
N THR A 24 -19.55 -6.63 -1.94
CA THR A 24 -19.64 -5.71 -0.83
C THR A 24 -18.75 -4.52 -1.18
N THR A 25 -19.35 -3.36 -1.39
CA THR A 25 -18.69 -2.06 -1.23
C THR A 25 -18.41 -1.86 0.26
N GLY A 26 -17.68 -2.81 0.86
CA GLY A 26 -17.22 -2.73 2.23
C GLY A 26 -16.12 -1.68 2.24
N ASN A 27 -16.38 -0.60 2.96
CA ASN A 27 -15.49 0.51 3.31
C ASN A 27 -14.03 0.31 2.88
N VAL A 28 -13.76 0.41 1.57
CA VAL A 28 -12.41 0.59 1.03
C VAL A 28 -12.10 2.06 1.28
N GLY A 29 -12.00 2.40 2.58
CA GLY A 29 -11.68 3.74 3.03
C GLY A 29 -10.45 4.17 2.26
N ASN A 30 -10.52 5.35 1.66
CA ASN A 30 -9.50 5.98 0.82
C ASN A 30 -8.09 5.50 1.20
N VAL A 31 -7.61 4.42 0.56
CA VAL A 31 -6.35 3.79 0.92
C VAL A 31 -5.29 4.74 0.39
N GLN A 32 -4.66 5.48 1.30
CA GLN A 32 -3.60 6.40 0.95
C GLN A 32 -2.55 5.61 0.16
N SER A 33 -2.29 6.06 -1.07
CA SER A 33 -1.24 5.48 -1.91
C SER A 33 -0.17 6.53 -2.16
N PHE A 34 1.07 6.11 -2.01
CA PHE A 34 2.23 6.98 -2.19
C PHE A 34 2.85 6.76 -3.58
N PRO A 35 3.21 7.83 -4.30
CA PRO A 35 3.86 7.71 -5.59
C PRO A 35 5.20 6.98 -5.44
N VAL A 36 5.52 6.14 -6.42
CA VAL A 36 6.85 5.54 -6.54
C VAL A 36 7.66 6.43 -7.47
N LEU A 37 8.82 6.90 -7.01
CA LEU A 37 9.76 7.61 -7.88
C LEU A 37 10.21 6.66 -8.99
N SER A 38 10.21 7.14 -10.23
CA SER A 38 10.64 6.36 -11.40
C SER A 38 12.12 5.99 -11.35
N VAL A 39 12.92 6.77 -10.63
CA VAL A 39 14.36 6.57 -10.41
C VAL A 39 14.66 6.90 -8.95
N GLU A 40 15.39 6.01 -8.28
CA GLU A 40 15.91 6.27 -6.93
C GLU A 40 16.93 7.42 -6.99
N PRO A 41 16.80 8.45 -6.14
CA PRO A 41 17.73 9.58 -6.12
C PRO A 41 19.19 9.16 -5.93
N ASP A 42 20.11 9.84 -6.64
CA ASP A 42 21.55 9.53 -6.58
C ASP A 42 22.13 9.65 -5.17
N TRP A 43 21.64 10.60 -4.36
CA TRP A 43 22.13 10.79 -3.00
C TRP A 43 21.88 9.57 -2.10
N ILE A 44 20.77 8.85 -2.29
CA ILE A 44 20.49 7.60 -1.56
C ILE A 44 21.51 6.54 -1.95
N ARG A 45 21.80 6.42 -3.25
CA ARG A 45 22.79 5.47 -3.78
C ARG A 45 24.22 5.80 -3.36
N ASN A 46 24.52 7.07 -3.15
CA ASN A 46 25.80 7.55 -2.66
C ASN A 46 25.94 7.42 -1.12
N GLY A 47 24.92 6.92 -0.42
CA GLY A 47 24.95 6.73 1.03
C GLY A 47 24.75 8.01 1.83
N GLU A 48 24.22 9.08 1.22
CA GLU A 48 23.99 10.34 1.92
C GLU A 48 22.83 10.21 2.92
N PRO A 49 22.92 10.87 4.09
CA PRO A 49 21.90 10.76 5.12
C PRO A 49 20.70 11.68 4.88
N ILE A 50 19.57 11.29 5.46
CA ILE A 50 18.44 12.18 5.75
C ILE A 50 18.72 12.87 7.08
N LEU A 51 18.57 14.21 7.11
CA LEU A 51 18.59 14.98 8.34
C LEU A 51 17.16 15.16 8.84
N TYR A 52 16.84 14.54 9.98
CA TYR A 52 15.50 14.57 10.56
C TYR A 52 15.62 14.59 12.09
N GLU A 53 14.86 15.48 12.74
CA GLU A 53 14.87 15.66 14.21
C GLU A 53 16.28 15.87 14.81
N ALA A 54 17.13 16.65 14.12
CA ALA A 54 18.53 16.91 14.47
C ALA A 54 19.44 15.66 14.47
N GLU A 55 18.97 14.53 13.94
CA GLU A 55 19.72 13.30 13.77
C GLU A 55 20.03 13.02 12.29
N SER A 56 21.10 12.26 12.04
CA SER A 56 21.46 11.78 10.71
C SER A 56 21.07 10.32 10.55
N TRP A 57 20.25 10.05 9.54
CA TRP A 57 19.73 8.73 9.21
C TRP A 57 20.39 8.25 7.92
N PHE A 58 21.16 7.16 7.99
CA PHE A 58 21.93 6.64 6.87
C PHE A 58 21.19 5.47 6.20
N PRO A 59 21.23 5.37 4.86
CA PRO A 59 20.57 4.28 4.17
C PRO A 59 21.24 2.95 4.52
N ALA A 60 20.43 1.96 4.86
CA ALA A 60 20.91 0.58 5.00
C ALA A 60 20.96 -0.11 3.62
N ASP A 61 21.85 -1.10 3.50
CA ASP A 61 21.93 -1.96 2.31
C ASP A 61 20.89 -3.09 2.35
N ASP A 62 19.64 -2.72 2.62
CA ASP A 62 18.55 -3.68 2.79
C ASP A 62 17.20 -2.98 2.57
N ILE A 63 16.17 -3.79 2.37
CA ILE A 63 14.83 -3.35 1.97
C ILE A 63 13.76 -4.07 2.78
N GLU A 64 12.66 -3.37 3.03
CA GLU A 64 11.51 -3.88 3.75
C GLU A 64 10.25 -3.84 2.87
N SER A 65 9.42 -4.86 3.00
CA SER A 65 8.17 -4.98 2.25
C SER A 65 6.99 -4.55 3.11
N LEU A 66 6.59 -3.28 2.97
CA LEU A 66 5.47 -2.68 3.70
C LEU A 66 4.37 -2.24 2.72
N LEU A 67 3.13 -2.21 3.18
CA LEU A 67 2.00 -1.60 2.47
C LEU A 67 1.99 -0.08 2.69
N ASP A 68 1.41 0.66 1.75
CA ASP A 68 1.20 2.10 1.92
C ASP A 68 0.34 2.44 3.15
N SER A 69 -0.53 1.51 3.58
CA SER A 69 -1.35 1.64 4.80
C SER A 69 -0.59 1.39 6.11
N GLU A 70 0.61 0.79 6.03
CA GLU A 70 1.47 0.43 7.17
C GLU A 70 2.52 1.50 7.46
N VAL A 71 2.62 2.52 6.62
CA VAL A 71 3.60 3.61 6.80
C VAL A 71 2.92 4.94 7.09
N LEU A 72 3.59 5.77 7.87
CA LEU A 72 3.22 7.14 8.18
C LEU A 72 4.17 8.08 7.46
N LEU A 73 3.64 8.97 6.61
CA LEU A 73 4.44 10.03 5.96
C LEU A 73 4.95 11.03 7.02
N LEU A 74 6.26 11.15 7.14
CA LEU A 74 6.91 12.09 8.07
C LEU A 74 7.25 13.42 7.39
N GLY A 75 7.60 13.37 6.10
CA GLY A 75 7.94 14.57 5.35
C GLY A 75 8.54 14.29 3.98
N ASP A 76 9.18 15.31 3.42
CA ASP A 76 9.93 15.25 2.17
C ASP A 76 11.36 15.72 2.45
N TYR A 77 12.34 15.01 1.88
CA TYR A 77 13.74 15.39 1.91
C TYR A 77 14.29 15.36 0.49
N ARG A 78 14.71 16.54 -0.01
CA ARG A 78 15.24 16.71 -1.37
C ARG A 78 14.31 16.14 -2.45
N GLY A 79 13.00 16.34 -2.32
CA GLY A 79 11.98 15.85 -3.27
C GLY A 79 11.66 14.35 -3.13
N THR A 80 12.14 13.71 -2.06
CA THR A 80 11.85 12.30 -1.75
C THR A 80 11.06 12.21 -0.45
N GLN A 81 9.85 11.64 -0.53
CA GLN A 81 9.05 11.37 0.65
C GLN A 81 9.72 10.32 1.53
N PHE A 82 9.70 10.57 2.84
CA PHE A 82 10.17 9.61 3.83
C PHE A 82 9.11 9.35 4.91
N PHE A 83 9.17 8.15 5.47
CA PHE A 83 8.11 7.56 6.28
C PHE A 83 8.66 6.92 7.56
N ALA A 84 7.79 6.66 8.52
CA ALA A 84 8.02 5.70 9.60
C ALA A 84 7.02 4.55 9.46
N ASP A 85 7.29 3.41 10.09
CA ASP A 85 6.25 2.41 10.31
C ASP A 85 5.17 3.03 11.20
N LYS A 86 3.90 2.82 10.85
CA LYS A 86 2.75 3.31 11.58
C LYS A 86 2.61 2.66 12.96
N VAL A 87 3.16 1.45 13.17
CA VAL A 87 3.15 0.81 14.50
C VAL A 87 4.30 1.27 15.39
N ASP A 88 5.31 1.95 14.82
CA ASP A 88 6.46 2.44 15.57
C ASP A 88 6.11 3.74 16.32
N VAL A 89 6.68 3.89 17.51
CA VAL A 89 6.46 5.03 18.41
C VAL A 89 7.78 5.75 18.61
N ARG A 90 7.74 7.08 18.62
CA ARG A 90 8.94 7.90 18.82
C ARG A 90 9.69 7.54 20.11
N PRO A 91 11.04 7.53 20.10
CA PRO A 91 11.90 7.75 18.93
C PRO A 91 11.85 6.55 17.98
N TYR A 92 11.73 6.82 16.69
CA TYR A 92 11.63 5.75 15.69
C TYR A 92 12.90 4.90 15.68
N GLU A 93 12.76 3.61 15.39
CA GLU A 93 13.92 2.73 15.18
C GLU A 93 14.49 2.92 13.78
N ARG A 94 13.59 3.13 12.80
CA ARG A 94 13.88 3.24 11.37
C ARG A 94 13.02 4.31 10.73
N ILE A 95 13.56 4.94 9.69
CA ILE A 95 12.75 5.70 8.72
C ILE A 95 12.93 5.10 7.34
N TYR A 96 12.00 5.39 6.44
CA TYR A 96 11.87 4.68 5.17
C TYR A 96 11.77 5.63 3.99
N THR A 97 12.26 5.22 2.83
CA THR A 97 11.92 5.84 1.53
C THR A 97 11.34 4.79 0.60
N LYS A 98 10.34 5.17 -0.19
CA LYS A 98 9.68 4.26 -1.12
C LYS A 98 10.38 4.31 -2.48
N PHE A 99 10.89 3.17 -2.94
CA PHE A 99 11.54 3.06 -4.26
C PHE A 99 10.86 2.03 -5.18
N GLY A 100 9.84 1.32 -4.69
CA GLY A 100 9.06 0.37 -5.49
C GLY A 100 7.66 0.14 -4.91
N ARG A 101 6.83 -0.63 -5.63
CA ARG A 101 5.53 -1.06 -5.10
C ARG A 101 5.78 -1.94 -3.87
N ASN A 102 5.29 -1.48 -2.71
CA ASN A 102 5.48 -2.12 -1.42
C ASN A 102 6.95 -2.42 -1.09
N LYS A 103 7.88 -1.58 -1.55
CA LYS A 103 9.31 -1.74 -1.31
C LYS A 103 9.88 -0.44 -0.76
N PHE A 104 10.43 -0.54 0.44
CA PHE A 104 10.92 0.58 1.21
C PHE A 104 12.36 0.32 1.62
N ARG A 105 13.25 1.28 1.37
CA ARG A 105 14.61 1.25 1.90
C ARG A 105 14.58 1.88 3.27
N TYR A 106 15.08 1.19 4.27
CA TYR A 106 15.15 1.75 5.61
C TYR A 106 16.47 2.47 5.83
N PHE A 107 16.43 3.42 6.75
CA PHE A 107 17.55 4.21 7.21
C PHE A 107 17.65 4.02 8.72
N THR A 108 18.88 3.91 9.21
CA THR A 108 19.18 3.78 10.64
C THR A 108 20.05 4.94 11.10
N ARG A 109 20.01 5.19 12.40
CA ARG A 109 20.92 6.15 13.04
C ARG A 109 22.30 5.54 13.15
N LYS A 110 23.32 6.40 13.18
CA LYS A 110 24.73 5.98 13.27
C LYS A 110 25.02 5.08 14.49
N ASP A 111 24.33 5.30 15.59
CA ASP A 111 24.52 4.52 16.82
C ASP A 111 23.98 3.08 16.72
N ASN A 112 23.21 2.78 15.67
CA ASN A 112 22.60 1.48 15.39
C ASN A 112 23.22 0.77 14.16
N LEU A 113 24.35 1.27 13.63
CA LEU A 113 25.11 0.65 12.52
C LEU A 113 26.21 -0.29 13.02
#